data_AF-A0A660VEP5-F1
#
_entry.id   AF-A0A660VEP5-F1
#
_cell.length_a   1.000
_cell.length_b   1.000
_cell.length_c   1.000
_cell.angle_alpha   90.00
_cell.angle_beta   90.00
_cell.angle_gamma   90.00
#
_symmetry.space_group_name_H-M   'P 1'
#
loop_
_entity.id
_entity.type
_entity.pdbx_description
1 polymer ?
#
loop_
_entity_poly.entity_id
_entity_poly.type
_entity_poly.pdbx_seq_one_letter_code
_entity_poly.pdbx_strand_id
1 'polypeptide(L)'
;MCVKEHIVSDLKIRFSRFTNARDVFLAELDGSIDASTVHIFQQGLEKARRQGVNKLVLDISRIRYVNSTGLGSLVKYADAFRAAGGGLVLLKVPPKVKIVIEMLGLHEFFEMAATPQEALARLTEAASAGSSAAPAVAQRPAPVAAKQVSPSAPVARPKPSATRGAMAASPPKAPTAKPPSQPPSKPADAQQPAASAAKPAAPAPAAPQKTAPPRPTSAATFPIVVPCGTCTVDVEIPRSGNFKCPRCQTIISVDSAGNVSFFAPNKPIPFQMTLSSNSIASEALKGFVGVVAERLGFGASDTSAIVAAVAEVASVIAERVYQGEENTYSVVITPDANELTVVFSGHGETLPADVVSSVFPHASTAFDEFEVSPHPRGGNIIRFVKRK
;
A
#
# COMPACT_ATOMS: atom_id res chain seq x y z
N MET A 1 -32.29 25.01 2.42
CA MET A 1 -32.71 23.74 1.78
C MET A 1 -32.20 23.71 0.35
N CYS A 2 -31.35 22.75 0.00
CA CYS A 2 -31.25 22.22 -1.36
C CYS A 2 -30.54 20.87 -1.27
N VAL A 3 -31.27 19.78 -1.52
CA VAL A 3 -30.76 18.40 -1.40
C VAL A 3 -30.89 17.74 -2.77
N LYS A 4 -29.74 17.42 -3.38
CA LYS A 4 -29.46 16.56 -4.55
C LYS A 4 -28.01 16.87 -5.00
N GLU A 5 -27.16 15.94 -5.40
CA GLU A 5 -27.35 14.51 -5.72
C GLU A 5 -26.42 13.59 -4.90
N HIS A 6 -26.94 12.42 -4.51
CA HIS A 6 -26.10 11.30 -4.08
C HIS A 6 -25.49 10.62 -5.30
N ILE A 7 -24.17 10.47 -5.34
CA ILE A 7 -23.49 9.62 -6.33
C ILE A 7 -23.89 8.17 -6.07
N VAL A 8 -24.43 7.51 -7.11
CA VAL A 8 -25.18 6.24 -6.99
C VAL A 8 -24.24 5.03 -6.92
N SER A 9 -24.60 4.06 -6.07
CA SER A 9 -23.84 2.86 -5.73
C SER A 9 -23.52 1.96 -6.93
N ASP A 10 -22.23 1.64 -7.12
CA ASP A 10 -21.73 0.94 -8.31
C ASP A 10 -21.53 -0.58 -8.12
N LEU A 11 -22.38 -1.22 -7.29
CA LEU A 11 -22.44 -2.67 -7.10
C LEU A 11 -23.86 -3.20 -7.31
N LYS A 12 -24.03 -4.09 -8.28
CA LYS A 12 -25.29 -4.78 -8.60
C LYS A 12 -25.15 -6.26 -8.30
N ILE A 13 -26.18 -6.84 -7.68
CA ILE A 13 -26.22 -8.26 -7.31
C ILE A 13 -27.52 -8.84 -7.87
N ARG A 14 -27.42 -9.83 -8.75
CA ARG A 14 -28.58 -10.54 -9.31
C ARG A 14 -28.57 -11.99 -8.82
N PHE A 15 -29.64 -12.37 -8.12
CA PHE A 15 -29.83 -13.76 -7.68
C PHE A 15 -30.67 -14.53 -8.70
N SER A 16 -30.22 -15.73 -9.04
CA SER A 16 -30.93 -16.73 -9.83
C SER A 16 -30.73 -18.13 -9.20
N ARG A 17 -31.47 -19.13 -9.70
CA ARG A 17 -31.27 -20.54 -9.31
C ARG A 17 -30.56 -21.27 -10.44
N PHE A 18 -29.74 -22.27 -10.11
CA PHE A 18 -29.20 -23.17 -11.11
C PHE A 18 -30.33 -24.02 -11.70
N THR A 19 -30.41 -24.08 -13.04
CA THR A 19 -31.41 -24.88 -13.76
C THR A 19 -31.35 -26.36 -13.38
N ASN A 20 -30.15 -26.86 -13.08
CA ASN A 20 -29.87 -28.27 -12.82
C ASN A 20 -29.77 -28.61 -11.31
N ALA A 21 -29.90 -27.63 -10.41
CA ALA A 21 -29.80 -27.83 -8.96
C ALA A 21 -30.69 -26.84 -8.20
N ARG A 22 -31.84 -27.33 -7.70
CA ARG A 22 -32.87 -26.47 -7.06
C ARG A 22 -32.45 -25.89 -5.71
N ASP A 23 -31.47 -26.52 -5.06
CA ASP A 23 -30.88 -26.16 -3.77
C ASP A 23 -29.68 -25.21 -3.89
N VAL A 24 -29.18 -24.97 -5.12
CA VAL A 24 -28.02 -24.10 -5.38
C VAL A 24 -28.44 -22.81 -6.04
N PHE A 25 -28.05 -21.69 -5.43
CA PHE A 25 -28.29 -20.36 -5.96
C PHE A 25 -27.03 -19.79 -6.62
N LEU A 26 -27.24 -18.95 -7.62
CA LEU A 26 -26.21 -18.17 -8.29
C LEU A 26 -26.45 -16.70 -7.97
N ALA A 27 -25.44 -16.01 -7.43
CA ALA A 27 -25.41 -14.56 -7.37
C ALA A 27 -24.41 -14.06 -8.42
N GLU A 28 -24.89 -13.32 -9.41
CA GLU A 28 -24.03 -12.56 -10.33
C GLU A 28 -23.71 -11.21 -9.69
N LEU A 29 -22.42 -10.89 -9.56
CA LEU A 29 -21.95 -9.61 -9.05
C LEU A 29 -21.31 -8.79 -10.17
N ASP A 30 -21.70 -7.52 -10.27
CA ASP A 30 -21.21 -6.57 -11.26
C ASP A 30 -20.89 -5.24 -10.56
N GLY A 31 -19.61 -4.81 -10.60
CA GLY A 31 -19.18 -3.61 -9.91
C GLY A 31 -17.84 -3.70 -9.19
N SER A 32 -17.81 -3.19 -7.96
CA SER A 32 -16.68 -3.24 -7.02
C SER A 32 -17.19 -3.52 -5.61
N ILE A 33 -16.40 -4.22 -4.77
CA ILE A 33 -16.69 -4.45 -3.36
C ILE A 33 -15.71 -3.64 -2.50
N ASP A 34 -16.11 -2.44 -2.11
CA ASP A 34 -15.30 -1.49 -1.33
C ASP A 34 -16.08 -0.95 -0.12
N ALA A 35 -15.51 0.01 0.61
CA ALA A 35 -16.11 0.59 1.81
C ALA A 35 -17.50 1.19 1.59
N SER A 36 -17.84 1.64 0.38
CA SER A 36 -19.15 2.19 0.03
C SER A 36 -20.18 1.13 -0.37
N THR A 37 -19.74 0.02 -0.98
CA THR A 37 -20.63 -1.02 -1.52
C THR A 37 -20.71 -2.29 -0.66
N VAL A 38 -19.78 -2.50 0.27
CA VAL A 38 -19.72 -3.71 1.12
C VAL A 38 -20.98 -3.92 1.94
N HIS A 39 -21.69 -2.86 2.34
CA HIS A 39 -22.98 -2.98 3.01
C HIS A 39 -24.06 -3.62 2.13
N ILE A 40 -24.12 -3.27 0.85
CA ILE A 40 -25.05 -3.84 -0.14
C ILE A 40 -24.74 -5.34 -0.34
N PHE A 41 -23.45 -5.67 -0.42
CA PHE A 41 -22.97 -7.06 -0.50
C PHE A 41 -23.39 -7.89 0.72
N GLN A 42 -23.13 -7.39 1.93
CA GLN A 42 -23.53 -8.02 3.19
C GLN A 42 -25.06 -8.21 3.30
N GLN A 43 -25.84 -7.18 2.96
CA GLN A 43 -27.30 -7.27 2.94
C GLN A 43 -27.80 -8.32 1.95
N GLY A 44 -27.22 -8.39 0.75
CA GLY A 44 -27.59 -9.36 -0.28
C GLY A 44 -27.37 -10.81 0.18
N LEU A 45 -26.19 -11.10 0.74
CA LEU A 45 -25.85 -12.44 1.24
C LEU A 45 -26.66 -12.82 2.48
N GLU A 46 -26.85 -11.91 3.43
CA GLU A 46 -27.67 -12.17 4.61
C GLU A 46 -29.15 -12.38 4.25
N LYS A 47 -29.67 -11.68 3.23
CA LYS A 47 -31.01 -11.92 2.69
C LYS A 47 -31.15 -13.32 2.08
N ALA A 48 -30.17 -13.76 1.29
CA ALA A 48 -30.17 -15.11 0.72
C ALA A 48 -30.14 -16.18 1.84
N ARG A 49 -29.25 -16.02 2.83
CA ARG A 49 -29.15 -16.92 4.00
C ARG A 49 -30.46 -17.00 4.79
N ARG A 50 -31.12 -15.87 5.03
CA ARG A 50 -32.45 -15.80 5.68
C ARG A 50 -33.57 -16.44 4.86
N GLN A 51 -33.40 -16.59 3.55
CA GLN A 51 -34.32 -17.32 2.67
C GLN A 51 -34.05 -18.83 2.63
N GLY A 52 -33.17 -19.35 3.50
CA GLY A 52 -32.84 -20.77 3.58
C GLY A 52 -31.84 -21.23 2.50
N VAL A 53 -31.14 -20.29 1.85
CA VAL A 53 -30.06 -20.65 0.92
C VAL A 53 -28.85 -21.11 1.72
N ASN A 54 -28.49 -22.39 1.58
CA ASN A 54 -27.30 -22.98 2.21
C ASN A 54 -26.16 -23.25 1.21
N LYS A 55 -26.44 -23.29 -0.10
CA LYS A 55 -25.44 -23.47 -1.17
C LYS A 55 -25.49 -22.30 -2.14
N LEU A 56 -24.36 -21.59 -2.30
CA LEU A 56 -24.29 -20.37 -3.09
C LEU A 56 -23.04 -20.33 -3.97
N VAL A 57 -23.23 -20.01 -5.24
CA VAL A 57 -22.16 -19.68 -6.18
C VAL A 57 -22.16 -18.16 -6.38
N LEU A 58 -21.00 -17.52 -6.24
CA LEU A 58 -20.80 -16.10 -6.54
C LEU A 58 -20.05 -15.96 -7.87
N ASP A 59 -20.72 -15.59 -8.96
CA ASP A 59 -20.01 -15.16 -10.18
C ASP A 59 -19.46 -13.75 -9.97
N ILE A 60 -18.14 -13.67 -9.81
CA ILE A 60 -17.41 -12.42 -9.59
C ILE A 60 -16.59 -12.00 -10.83
N SER A 61 -16.88 -12.55 -12.01
CA SER A 61 -16.20 -12.19 -13.27
C SER A 61 -16.27 -10.70 -13.61
N ARG A 62 -17.32 -10.00 -13.17
CA ARG A 62 -17.54 -8.55 -13.37
C ARG A 62 -17.18 -7.71 -12.15
N ILE A 63 -16.50 -8.28 -11.15
CA ILE A 63 -15.92 -7.52 -10.03
C ILE A 63 -14.55 -6.95 -10.44
N ARG A 64 -14.47 -5.61 -10.50
CA ARG A 64 -13.25 -4.87 -10.90
C ARG A 64 -12.24 -4.72 -9.76
N TYR A 65 -12.72 -4.67 -8.52
CA TYR A 65 -11.92 -4.45 -7.32
C TYR A 65 -12.61 -4.99 -6.06
N VAL A 66 -11.82 -5.47 -5.10
CA VAL A 66 -12.26 -5.86 -3.74
C VAL A 66 -11.26 -5.27 -2.75
N ASN A 67 -11.73 -4.57 -1.71
CA ASN A 67 -10.88 -4.08 -0.62
C ASN A 67 -10.78 -5.07 0.56
N SER A 68 -9.98 -4.75 1.57
CA SER A 68 -9.83 -5.56 2.80
C SER A 68 -11.16 -5.88 3.50
N THR A 69 -12.07 -4.91 3.61
CA THR A 69 -13.42 -5.11 4.18
C THR A 69 -14.29 -6.04 3.34
N GLY A 70 -14.16 -5.97 2.01
CA GLY A 70 -14.82 -6.86 1.06
C GLY A 70 -14.31 -8.30 1.15
N LEU A 71 -12.98 -8.50 1.19
CA LEU A 71 -12.39 -9.82 1.41
C LEU A 71 -12.76 -10.40 2.79
N GLY A 72 -12.69 -9.61 3.86
CA GLY A 72 -13.12 -10.05 5.19
C GLY A 72 -14.62 -10.42 5.24
N SER A 73 -15.46 -9.72 4.47
CA SER A 73 -16.87 -10.08 4.30
C SER A 73 -17.03 -11.40 3.53
N LEU A 74 -16.27 -11.60 2.45
CA LEU A 74 -16.26 -12.85 1.69
C LEU A 74 -15.86 -14.05 2.57
N VAL A 75 -14.78 -13.94 3.35
CA VAL A 75 -14.35 -15.00 4.30
C VAL A 75 -15.46 -15.31 5.31
N LYS A 76 -16.00 -14.26 5.97
CA LYS A 76 -17.10 -14.40 6.94
C LYS A 76 -18.30 -15.16 6.38
N TYR A 77 -18.70 -14.88 5.15
CA TYR A 77 -19.82 -15.59 4.54
C TYR A 77 -19.43 -17.00 4.09
N ALA A 78 -18.23 -17.24 3.56
CA ALA A 78 -17.76 -18.58 3.22
C ALA A 78 -17.87 -19.53 4.44
N ASP A 79 -17.40 -19.07 5.61
CA ASP A 79 -17.54 -19.82 6.86
C ASP A 79 -19.01 -19.94 7.32
N ALA A 80 -19.82 -18.89 7.18
CA ALA A 80 -21.24 -18.93 7.57
C ALA A 80 -22.08 -19.90 6.72
N PHE A 81 -21.81 -20.02 5.41
CA PHE A 81 -22.47 -20.98 4.53
C PHE A 81 -21.97 -22.42 4.80
N ARG A 82 -20.67 -22.60 5.07
CA ARG A 82 -20.07 -23.88 5.50
C ARG A 82 -20.65 -24.37 6.82
N ALA A 83 -20.74 -23.49 7.84
CA ALA A 83 -21.33 -23.80 9.15
C ALA A 83 -22.84 -24.12 9.09
N ALA A 84 -23.54 -23.67 8.04
CA ALA A 84 -24.95 -24.02 7.79
C ALA A 84 -25.13 -25.37 7.07
N GLY A 85 -24.07 -26.19 6.94
CA GLY A 85 -24.13 -27.50 6.28
C GLY A 85 -24.18 -27.42 4.75
N GLY A 86 -23.75 -26.30 4.17
CA GLY A 86 -23.62 -26.14 2.72
C GLY A 86 -22.27 -25.52 2.37
N GLY A 87 -22.26 -24.49 1.52
CA GLY A 87 -21.00 -23.90 1.07
C GLY A 87 -21.16 -22.70 0.14
N LEU A 88 -20.04 -22.02 -0.09
CA LEU A 88 -19.91 -20.86 -0.95
C LEU A 88 -18.74 -21.06 -1.90
N VAL A 89 -18.98 -20.95 -3.21
CA VAL A 89 -17.95 -21.06 -4.25
C VAL A 89 -17.83 -19.75 -5.02
N LEU A 90 -16.60 -19.28 -5.23
CA LEU A 90 -16.30 -18.16 -6.11
C LEU A 90 -16.12 -18.65 -7.56
N LEU A 91 -16.97 -18.19 -8.46
CA LEU A 91 -16.95 -18.54 -9.88
C LEU A 91 -16.24 -17.42 -10.68
N LYS A 92 -15.33 -17.83 -11.58
CA LYS A 92 -14.58 -16.96 -12.50
C LYS A 92 -13.86 -15.81 -11.79
N VAL A 93 -13.06 -16.13 -10.78
CA VAL A 93 -12.26 -15.15 -10.02
C VAL A 93 -11.32 -14.38 -10.96
N PRO A 94 -11.44 -13.05 -11.09
CA PRO A 94 -10.55 -12.26 -11.95
C PRO A 94 -9.09 -12.35 -11.47
N PRO A 95 -8.08 -12.40 -12.37
CA PRO A 95 -6.67 -12.59 -11.97
C PRO A 95 -6.17 -11.61 -10.92
N LYS A 96 -6.58 -10.34 -11.00
CA LYS A 96 -6.23 -9.30 -10.00
C LYS A 96 -6.78 -9.61 -8.60
N VAL A 97 -7.99 -10.17 -8.50
CA VAL A 97 -8.60 -10.58 -7.23
C VAL A 97 -7.95 -11.85 -6.71
N LYS A 98 -7.63 -12.81 -7.61
CA LYS A 98 -6.93 -14.06 -7.27
C LYS A 98 -5.56 -13.78 -6.63
N ILE A 99 -4.75 -12.90 -7.23
CA ILE A 99 -3.44 -12.50 -6.69
C ILE A 99 -3.58 -11.92 -5.28
N VAL A 100 -4.60 -11.09 -5.01
CA VAL A 100 -4.83 -10.52 -3.66
C VAL A 100 -5.23 -11.61 -2.65
N ILE A 101 -6.06 -12.57 -3.04
CA ILE A 101 -6.43 -13.73 -2.20
C ILE A 101 -5.18 -14.59 -1.88
N GLU A 102 -4.35 -14.88 -2.88
CA GLU A 102 -3.12 -15.66 -2.73
C GLU A 102 -2.08 -14.93 -1.86
N MET A 103 -1.84 -13.63 -2.11
CA MET A 103 -0.91 -12.80 -1.31
C MET A 103 -1.29 -12.68 0.16
N LEU A 104 -2.59 -12.72 0.47
CA LEU A 104 -3.11 -12.64 1.85
C LEU A 104 -3.25 -14.04 2.50
N GLY A 105 -2.86 -15.11 1.82
CA GLY A 105 -3.01 -16.49 2.30
C GLY A 105 -4.47 -16.98 2.34
N LEU A 106 -5.45 -16.20 1.89
CA LEU A 106 -6.87 -16.46 2.08
C LEU A 106 -7.44 -17.57 1.17
N HIS A 107 -6.62 -18.17 0.31
CA HIS A 107 -7.01 -19.25 -0.59
C HIS A 107 -7.66 -20.46 0.11
N GLU A 108 -7.26 -20.80 1.33
CA GLU A 108 -7.83 -21.91 2.12
C GLU A 108 -9.30 -21.69 2.53
N PHE A 109 -9.75 -20.43 2.57
CA PHE A 109 -11.14 -20.08 2.91
C PHE A 109 -12.09 -20.14 1.72
N PHE A 110 -11.57 -20.20 0.49
CA PHE A 110 -12.35 -20.04 -0.73
C PHE A 110 -12.24 -21.22 -1.69
N GLU A 111 -13.36 -21.92 -1.88
CA GLU A 111 -13.55 -22.73 -3.06
C GLU A 111 -13.65 -21.84 -4.31
N MET A 112 -12.83 -22.11 -5.31
CA MET A 112 -12.73 -21.29 -6.53
C MET A 112 -12.86 -22.17 -7.77
N ALA A 113 -13.83 -21.86 -8.64
CA ALA A 113 -14.13 -22.60 -9.86
C ALA A 113 -14.04 -21.72 -11.11
N ALA A 114 -13.57 -22.28 -12.22
CA ALA A 114 -13.56 -21.63 -13.52
C ALA A 114 -14.92 -21.74 -14.24
N THR A 115 -15.65 -22.85 -14.02
CA THR A 115 -16.92 -23.13 -14.71
C THR A 115 -18.11 -23.30 -13.75
N PRO A 116 -19.35 -22.96 -14.16
CA PRO A 116 -20.55 -23.19 -13.34
C PRO A 116 -20.74 -24.67 -12.95
N GLN A 117 -20.35 -25.59 -13.82
CA GLN A 117 -20.42 -27.04 -13.61
C GLN A 117 -19.46 -27.50 -12.51
N GLU A 118 -18.21 -27.02 -12.54
CA GLU A 118 -17.22 -27.26 -11.50
C GLU A 118 -17.65 -26.64 -10.15
N ALA A 119 -18.23 -25.44 -10.17
CA ALA A 119 -18.75 -24.80 -8.96
C ALA A 119 -19.88 -25.63 -8.32
N LEU A 120 -20.75 -26.23 -9.13
CA LEU A 120 -21.79 -27.13 -8.67
C LEU A 120 -21.21 -28.43 -8.10
N ALA A 121 -20.22 -29.03 -8.79
CA ALA A 121 -19.54 -30.25 -8.35
C ALA A 121 -18.93 -30.08 -6.95
N ARG A 122 -18.17 -29.00 -6.73
CA ARG A 122 -17.58 -28.67 -5.41
C ARG A 122 -18.63 -28.52 -4.30
N LEU A 123 -19.78 -27.90 -4.60
CA LEU A 123 -20.90 -27.76 -3.64
C LEU A 123 -21.64 -29.08 -3.35
N THR A 124 -21.58 -30.06 -4.27
CA THR A 124 -22.10 -31.41 -4.03
C THR A 124 -21.10 -32.32 -3.32
N GLU A 125 -19.81 -32.23 -3.64
CA GLU A 125 -18.75 -33.01 -3.01
C GLU A 125 -18.54 -32.59 -1.55
N ALA A 126 -18.56 -31.28 -1.25
CA ALA A 126 -18.51 -30.76 0.11
C ALA A 126 -19.66 -31.26 1.00
N ALA A 127 -20.84 -31.55 0.42
CA ALA A 127 -21.96 -32.15 1.15
C ALA A 127 -21.77 -33.67 1.40
N SER A 128 -20.92 -34.35 0.61
CA SER A 128 -20.57 -35.76 0.80
C SER A 128 -19.35 -35.97 1.73
N ALA A 129 -18.47 -34.98 1.82
CA ALA A 129 -17.26 -35.02 2.64
C ALA A 129 -17.50 -34.73 4.14
N GLY A 130 -18.73 -34.39 4.54
CA GLY A 130 -19.12 -33.98 5.90
C GLY A 130 -19.03 -35.03 7.02
N SER A 131 -18.12 -36.01 6.92
CA SER A 131 -17.88 -37.05 7.93
C SER A 131 -16.39 -37.26 8.27
N SER A 132 -15.45 -36.48 7.71
CA SER A 132 -14.05 -36.52 8.14
C SER A 132 -13.32 -35.19 7.94
N ALA A 133 -12.34 -34.94 8.82
CA ALA A 133 -11.43 -33.79 8.84
C ALA A 133 -12.07 -32.39 9.05
N ALA A 134 -12.46 -32.11 10.29
CA ALA A 134 -12.39 -30.73 10.79
C ALA A 134 -10.91 -30.34 11.01
N PRO A 135 -10.42 -29.19 10.50
CA PRO A 135 -9.13 -28.67 10.94
C PRO A 135 -9.26 -28.21 12.40
N ALA A 136 -8.31 -28.62 13.24
CA ALA A 136 -8.34 -28.31 14.67
C ALA A 136 -8.12 -26.80 14.89
N VAL A 137 -9.20 -26.09 15.23
CA VAL A 137 -9.14 -24.68 15.61
C VAL A 137 -8.35 -24.54 16.91
N ALA A 138 -7.17 -23.93 16.82
CA ALA A 138 -6.39 -23.54 17.99
C ALA A 138 -7.22 -22.60 18.87
N GLN A 139 -7.47 -23.00 20.11
CA GLN A 139 -8.34 -22.28 21.03
C GLN A 139 -7.71 -20.93 21.42
N ARG A 140 -8.36 -19.82 21.05
CA ARG A 140 -8.15 -18.54 21.75
C ARG A 140 -8.80 -18.66 23.13
N PRO A 141 -8.08 -18.46 24.26
CA PRO A 141 -8.73 -18.36 25.55
C PRO A 141 -9.62 -17.10 25.59
N ALA A 142 -10.84 -17.26 26.10
CA ALA A 142 -11.82 -16.18 26.25
C ALA A 142 -11.42 -15.23 27.41
N PRO A 143 -11.85 -13.96 27.38
CA PRO A 143 -11.54 -13.02 28.46
C PRO A 143 -12.28 -13.39 29.75
N VAL A 144 -11.56 -13.51 30.86
CA VAL A 144 -12.16 -13.75 32.17
C VAL A 144 -12.71 -12.43 32.71
N ALA A 145 -14.04 -12.36 32.83
CA ALA A 145 -14.74 -11.21 33.39
C ALA A 145 -14.44 -11.05 34.89
N ALA A 146 -14.43 -9.80 35.35
CA ALA A 146 -14.09 -9.43 36.72
C ALA A 146 -15.05 -10.01 37.76
N LYS A 147 -14.51 -10.41 38.92
CA LYS A 147 -15.27 -10.59 40.15
C LYS A 147 -14.47 -10.06 41.34
N GLN A 148 -15.09 -9.17 42.12
CA GLN A 148 -14.46 -8.41 43.21
C GLN A 148 -14.18 -9.30 44.43
N VAL A 149 -13.05 -9.08 45.11
CA VAL A 149 -12.91 -9.33 46.56
C VAL A 149 -12.03 -8.23 47.17
N SER A 150 -12.42 -7.74 48.34
CA SER A 150 -11.65 -6.91 49.28
C SER A 150 -12.10 -7.31 50.70
N PRO A 151 -11.40 -6.95 51.78
CA PRO A 151 -9.95 -6.69 51.95
C PRO A 151 -9.35 -7.57 53.08
N SER A 152 -8.02 -7.56 53.26
CA SER A 152 -7.36 -7.68 54.57
C SER A 152 -5.86 -7.35 54.48
N ALA A 153 -5.31 -6.76 55.53
CA ALA A 153 -3.90 -6.36 55.69
C ALA A 153 -3.30 -7.11 56.92
N PRO A 154 -2.13 -6.73 57.46
CA PRO A 154 -0.87 -6.25 56.88
C PRO A 154 0.35 -7.12 57.30
N VAL A 155 1.49 -7.06 56.60
CA VAL A 155 2.79 -7.49 57.17
C VAL A 155 3.93 -6.50 56.90
N ALA A 156 4.68 -6.29 57.99
CA ALA A 156 5.84 -5.45 58.30
C ALA A 156 6.84 -4.97 57.21
N ARG A 157 7.38 -3.78 57.52
CA ARG A 157 8.60 -3.10 57.01
C ARG A 157 9.91 -3.85 57.35
N PRO A 158 11.00 -3.58 56.62
CA PRO A 158 12.16 -2.92 57.27
C PRO A 158 12.38 -1.44 56.92
N LYS A 159 13.21 -0.74 57.70
CA LYS A 159 13.46 0.72 57.64
C LYS A 159 14.62 1.10 56.69
N PRO A 160 14.67 2.36 56.20
CA PRO A 160 15.76 2.85 55.36
C PRO A 160 16.98 3.28 56.18
N SER A 161 18.16 3.29 55.54
CA SER A 161 19.31 4.06 56.01
C SER A 161 19.45 5.34 55.18
N ALA A 162 19.80 6.44 55.83
CA ALA A 162 19.92 7.75 55.22
C ALA A 162 21.31 8.33 55.47
N THR A 163 21.82 9.08 54.50
CA THR A 163 22.89 10.06 54.76
C THR A 163 22.50 11.37 54.08
N ARG A 164 22.55 12.48 54.83
CA ARG A 164 22.13 13.83 54.41
C ARG A 164 23.30 14.81 54.54
N GLY A 165 23.37 15.75 53.61
CA GLY A 165 24.18 16.98 53.62
C GLY A 165 24.11 17.57 52.19
N ALA A 166 23.46 18.69 51.86
CA ALA A 166 23.34 20.01 52.50
C ALA A 166 24.73 20.71 52.57
N MET A 167 24.97 21.95 52.11
CA MET A 167 24.11 23.09 51.71
C MET A 167 24.82 23.90 50.57
N ALA A 168 24.13 24.46 49.56
CA ALA A 168 23.68 25.88 49.40
C ALA A 168 24.65 26.87 48.67
N ALA A 169 24.03 27.99 48.22
CA ALA A 169 24.59 29.28 47.78
C ALA A 169 25.12 29.44 46.32
N SER A 170 25.03 30.68 45.81
CA SER A 170 24.97 31.03 44.38
C SER A 170 26.17 31.95 43.93
N PRO A 171 26.11 32.74 42.81
CA PRO A 171 27.26 32.94 41.89
C PRO A 171 28.18 34.13 42.24
N PRO A 172 29.31 34.33 41.52
CA PRO A 172 29.33 35.26 40.35
C PRO A 172 30.30 34.73 39.22
N LYS A 173 30.72 35.43 38.13
CA LYS A 173 30.53 36.78 37.55
C LYS A 173 30.87 36.76 36.02
N ALA A 174 30.57 37.84 35.28
CA ALA A 174 31.16 38.16 33.96
C ALA A 174 32.44 39.02 34.11
N PRO A 175 33.18 39.36 33.02
CA PRO A 175 32.97 40.70 32.43
C PRO A 175 33.28 40.89 30.91
N THR A 176 32.51 41.78 30.25
CA THR A 176 32.88 42.80 29.20
C THR A 176 33.71 42.43 27.94
N ALA A 177 33.57 43.04 26.75
CA ALA A 177 33.13 44.40 26.39
C ALA A 177 32.45 44.51 24.98
N LYS A 178 32.21 45.75 24.49
CA LYS A 178 31.31 46.14 23.38
C LYS A 178 32.08 46.79 22.17
N PRO A 179 31.47 47.44 21.13
CA PRO A 179 31.94 47.40 19.73
C PRO A 179 32.56 48.73 19.21
N PRO A 180 32.90 48.85 17.91
CA PRO A 180 32.01 49.47 16.89
C PRO A 180 32.06 48.69 15.52
N SER A 181 31.53 49.07 14.33
CA SER A 181 30.74 50.19 13.77
C SER A 181 30.03 49.74 12.45
N GLN A 182 29.26 50.61 11.77
CA GLN A 182 28.77 50.44 10.38
C GLN A 182 29.55 51.37 9.38
N PRO A 183 29.05 51.67 8.15
CA PRO A 183 29.29 50.97 6.88
C PRO A 183 30.08 51.87 5.86
N PRO A 184 30.17 51.51 4.56
CA PRO A 184 29.46 52.33 3.57
C PRO A 184 28.96 51.67 2.25
N SER A 185 27.84 52.21 1.75
CA SER A 185 27.54 52.70 0.38
C SER A 185 27.74 51.89 -0.92
N LYS A 186 26.69 51.92 -1.76
CA LYS A 186 26.74 51.83 -3.25
C LYS A 186 27.37 53.10 -3.87
N PRO A 187 27.79 53.10 -5.16
CA PRO A 187 26.91 53.39 -6.31
C PRO A 187 26.84 52.20 -7.31
N ALA A 188 25.89 52.05 -8.25
CA ALA A 188 25.60 52.84 -9.47
C ALA A 188 26.85 52.95 -10.40
N ASP A 189 26.79 52.75 -11.72
CA ASP A 189 25.69 52.86 -12.68
C ASP A 189 25.97 52.06 -13.98
N ALA A 190 24.93 51.81 -14.79
CA ALA A 190 24.98 51.56 -16.25
C ALA A 190 25.83 50.33 -16.78
N GLN A 191 25.71 49.84 -18.02
CA GLN A 191 24.91 50.23 -19.18
C GLN A 191 24.70 49.01 -20.11
N GLN A 192 23.50 48.84 -20.68
CA GLN A 192 23.36 48.08 -21.94
C GLN A 192 23.89 48.93 -23.11
N PRO A 193 24.34 48.28 -24.19
CA PRO A 193 23.89 48.73 -25.50
C PRO A 193 23.32 47.60 -26.36
N ALA A 194 22.47 47.98 -27.32
CA ALA A 194 21.72 47.08 -28.19
C ALA A 194 22.38 46.85 -29.56
N ALA A 195 22.00 45.73 -30.17
CA ALA A 195 21.81 45.48 -31.61
C ALA A 195 22.76 46.10 -32.67
N SER A 196 23.31 45.24 -33.54
CA SER A 196 23.19 45.46 -35.00
C SER A 196 23.56 44.28 -35.91
N ALA A 197 22.82 44.22 -37.02
CA ALA A 197 23.22 43.74 -38.36
C ALA A 197 23.49 42.23 -38.60
N ALA A 198 23.44 41.84 -39.88
CA ALA A 198 23.13 40.48 -40.32
C ALA A 198 23.75 40.10 -41.69
N LYS A 199 23.56 38.82 -42.06
CA LYS A 199 23.80 38.18 -43.39
C LYS A 199 25.28 37.94 -43.80
N PRO A 200 25.57 37.04 -44.79
CA PRO A 200 24.64 36.35 -45.71
C PRO A 200 24.60 34.82 -45.64
N ALA A 201 23.67 34.22 -46.39
CA ALA A 201 23.41 32.78 -46.46
C ALA A 201 24.03 32.12 -47.71
N ALA A 202 24.24 30.80 -47.64
CA ALA A 202 24.62 29.91 -48.74
C ALA A 202 23.73 28.64 -48.72
N PRO A 203 23.66 27.84 -49.81
CA PRO A 203 22.38 27.35 -50.32
C PRO A 203 21.83 26.06 -49.68
N ALA A 204 20.52 25.87 -49.85
CA ALA A 204 19.78 24.70 -49.36
C ALA A 204 20.09 23.42 -50.15
N PRO A 205 20.28 22.27 -49.48
CA PRO A 205 20.22 20.96 -50.13
C PRO A 205 18.77 20.63 -50.52
N ALA A 206 18.62 19.88 -51.61
CA ALA A 206 17.32 19.59 -52.22
C ALA A 206 16.34 18.88 -51.28
N ALA A 207 15.05 19.21 -51.41
CA ALA A 207 13.99 18.60 -50.63
C ALA A 207 13.90 17.08 -50.86
N PRO A 208 13.97 16.25 -49.80
CA PRO A 208 13.54 14.86 -49.90
C PRO A 208 12.05 14.83 -50.26
N GLN A 209 11.71 14.13 -51.33
CA GLN A 209 10.33 13.96 -51.74
C GLN A 209 9.54 13.32 -50.59
N LYS A 210 8.37 13.89 -50.25
CA LYS A 210 7.44 13.26 -49.30
C LYS A 210 6.83 12.02 -49.94
N THR A 211 7.53 10.89 -49.87
CA THR A 211 6.87 9.59 -49.94
C THR A 211 5.86 9.54 -48.79
N ALA A 212 4.59 9.30 -49.13
CA ALA A 212 3.56 9.12 -48.13
C ALA A 212 3.97 7.98 -47.19
N PRO A 213 3.73 8.08 -45.87
CA PRO A 213 4.03 6.97 -44.96
C PRO A 213 3.28 5.73 -45.44
N PRO A 214 3.92 4.55 -45.43
CA PRO A 214 3.25 3.31 -45.81
C PRO A 214 1.99 3.15 -44.96
N ARG A 215 0.86 2.96 -45.65
CA ARG A 215 -0.46 2.79 -45.02
C ARG A 215 -0.34 1.66 -43.99
N PRO A 216 -0.72 1.86 -42.71
CA PRO A 216 -0.49 0.86 -41.67
C PRO A 216 -1.16 -0.47 -42.04
N THR A 217 -0.32 -1.47 -42.26
CA THR A 217 -0.72 -2.86 -42.50
C THR A 217 -1.45 -3.38 -41.28
N SER A 218 -2.66 -3.94 -41.49
CA SER A 218 -3.47 -4.69 -40.51
C SER A 218 -3.29 -4.28 -39.04
N ALA A 219 -4.14 -3.38 -38.55
CA ALA A 219 -4.22 -3.11 -37.12
C ALA A 219 -4.48 -4.42 -36.34
N ALA A 220 -3.70 -4.67 -35.28
CA ALA A 220 -3.85 -5.88 -34.48
C ALA A 220 -5.21 -5.93 -33.77
N THR A 221 -5.77 -7.13 -33.66
CA THR A 221 -6.99 -7.38 -32.90
C THR A 221 -6.66 -7.42 -31.40
N PHE A 222 -6.99 -6.34 -30.69
CA PHE A 222 -6.88 -6.27 -29.23
C PHE A 222 -8.16 -6.80 -28.54
N PRO A 223 -8.10 -7.33 -27.31
CA PRO A 223 -6.92 -7.47 -26.46
C PRO A 223 -5.96 -8.59 -26.94
N ILE A 224 -4.66 -8.39 -26.74
CA ILE A 224 -3.65 -9.44 -26.91
C ILE A 224 -3.10 -9.86 -25.54
N VAL A 225 -2.76 -11.14 -25.36
CA VAL A 225 -2.09 -11.65 -24.16
C VAL A 225 -0.62 -11.86 -24.50
N VAL A 226 0.28 -11.26 -23.73
CA VAL A 226 1.73 -11.29 -24.00
C VAL A 226 2.48 -11.75 -22.74
N PRO A 227 3.33 -12.80 -22.81
CA PRO A 227 4.14 -13.21 -21.68
C PRO A 227 5.22 -12.16 -21.42
N CYS A 228 5.36 -11.71 -20.18
CA CYS A 228 6.36 -10.70 -19.84
C CYS A 228 7.79 -11.21 -20.05
N GLY A 229 8.57 -10.54 -20.89
CA GLY A 229 9.97 -10.89 -21.18
C GLY A 229 10.96 -10.83 -20.00
N THR A 230 10.49 -10.55 -18.78
CA THR A 230 11.31 -10.58 -17.55
C THR A 230 10.84 -11.65 -16.56
N CYS A 231 9.53 -11.73 -16.27
CA CYS A 231 9.00 -12.62 -15.24
C CYS A 231 7.98 -13.65 -15.75
N THR A 232 7.88 -13.83 -17.07
CA THR A 232 7.04 -14.77 -17.84
C THR A 232 5.53 -14.76 -17.55
N VAL A 233 5.04 -13.89 -16.66
CA VAL A 233 3.61 -13.68 -16.42
C VAL A 233 2.93 -13.11 -17.64
N ASP A 234 1.82 -13.74 -18.03
CA ASP A 234 0.92 -13.25 -19.07
C ASP A 234 0.29 -11.92 -18.66
N VAL A 235 0.43 -10.93 -19.53
CA VAL A 235 -0.16 -9.59 -19.37
C VAL A 235 -1.15 -9.36 -20.50
N GLU A 236 -2.40 -9.08 -20.14
CA GLU A 236 -3.44 -8.69 -21.09
C GLU A 236 -3.27 -7.21 -21.47
N ILE A 237 -3.11 -6.96 -22.77
CA ILE A 237 -2.88 -5.66 -23.38
C ILE A 237 -4.15 -5.27 -24.16
N PRO A 238 -4.98 -4.35 -23.64
CA PRO A 238 -6.29 -4.03 -24.24
C PRO A 238 -6.24 -3.10 -25.46
N ARG A 239 -5.08 -2.50 -25.78
CA ARG A 239 -4.86 -1.58 -26.92
C ARG A 239 -3.37 -1.36 -27.12
N SER A 240 -2.97 -0.74 -28.23
CA SER A 240 -1.60 -0.24 -28.40
C SER A 240 -1.24 0.84 -27.38
N GLY A 241 0.06 0.92 -27.05
CA GLY A 241 0.64 1.84 -26.07
C GLY A 241 1.62 1.17 -25.11
N ASN A 242 2.00 1.89 -24.06
CA ASN A 242 2.92 1.42 -23.02
C ASN A 242 2.14 0.94 -21.79
N PHE A 243 2.45 -0.27 -21.34
CA PHE A 243 1.88 -0.94 -20.17
C PHE A 243 2.99 -1.35 -19.20
N LYS A 244 2.63 -1.68 -17.97
CA LYS A 244 3.57 -2.22 -16.96
C LYS A 244 3.13 -3.63 -16.58
N CYS A 245 4.09 -4.55 -16.49
CA CYS A 245 3.83 -5.87 -15.91
C CYS A 245 3.41 -5.72 -14.44
N PRO A 246 2.27 -6.33 -14.00
CA PRO A 246 1.81 -6.21 -12.62
C PRO A 246 2.73 -6.88 -11.59
N ARG A 247 3.64 -7.78 -12.02
CA ARG A 247 4.54 -8.54 -11.13
C ARG A 247 5.94 -7.92 -11.00
N CYS A 248 6.56 -7.49 -12.10
CA CYS A 248 7.94 -6.99 -12.11
C CYS A 248 8.10 -5.53 -12.60
N GLN A 249 6.98 -4.85 -12.92
CA GLN A 249 6.95 -3.49 -13.48
C GLN A 249 7.68 -3.26 -14.81
N THR A 250 8.23 -4.30 -15.47
CA THR A 250 8.76 -4.22 -16.84
C THR A 250 7.78 -3.53 -17.77
N ILE A 251 8.28 -2.58 -18.55
CA ILE A 251 7.48 -1.79 -19.48
C ILE A 251 7.29 -2.61 -20.76
N ILE A 252 6.04 -2.81 -21.13
CA ILE A 252 5.61 -3.55 -22.31
C ILE A 252 5.04 -2.51 -23.28
N SER A 253 5.77 -2.23 -24.35
CA SER A 253 5.31 -1.34 -25.41
C SER A 253 4.73 -2.18 -26.53
N VAL A 254 3.51 -1.87 -26.97
CA VAL A 254 2.83 -2.57 -28.06
C VAL A 254 2.40 -1.57 -29.12
N ASP A 255 2.83 -1.77 -30.36
CA ASP A 255 2.48 -0.89 -31.48
C ASP A 255 1.07 -1.19 -32.05
N SER A 256 0.65 -0.44 -33.06
CA SER A 256 -0.66 -0.65 -33.71
C SER A 256 -0.75 -1.94 -34.55
N ALA A 257 0.39 -2.55 -34.91
CA ALA A 257 0.47 -3.80 -35.65
C ALA A 257 0.58 -5.04 -34.72
N GLY A 258 0.65 -4.83 -33.40
CA GLY A 258 0.73 -5.88 -32.39
C GLY A 258 2.15 -6.32 -32.04
N ASN A 259 3.19 -5.64 -32.54
CA ASN A 259 4.57 -5.94 -32.17
C ASN A 259 4.83 -5.52 -30.72
N VAL A 260 5.51 -6.37 -29.96
CA VAL A 260 5.74 -6.20 -28.52
C VAL A 260 7.23 -5.95 -28.26
N SER A 261 7.55 -4.87 -27.57
CA SER A 261 8.90 -4.55 -27.09
C SER A 261 8.92 -4.50 -25.56
N PHE A 262 9.87 -5.22 -24.97
CA PHE A 262 10.09 -5.23 -23.52
C PHE A 262 11.24 -4.29 -23.16
N PHE A 263 10.93 -3.28 -22.35
CA PHE A 263 11.95 -2.42 -21.74
C PHE A 263 12.04 -2.81 -20.28
N ALA A 264 13.20 -3.38 -19.89
CA ALA A 264 13.52 -3.56 -18.49
C ALA A 264 13.42 -2.20 -17.77
N PRO A 265 12.89 -2.16 -16.54
CA PRO A 265 12.92 -0.92 -15.79
C PRO A 265 14.39 -0.63 -15.46
N ASN A 266 14.96 0.43 -16.03
CA ASN A 266 16.26 1.00 -15.63
C ASN A 266 16.25 1.59 -14.20
N LYS A 267 15.23 1.26 -13.40
CA LYS A 267 15.11 1.62 -12.00
C LYS A 267 15.15 0.34 -11.16
N PRO A 268 15.87 0.34 -10.03
CA PRO A 268 15.90 -0.81 -9.14
C PRO A 268 14.49 -1.19 -8.67
N ILE A 269 14.26 -2.51 -8.54
CA ILE A 269 13.01 -3.01 -7.97
C ILE A 269 13.01 -2.68 -6.48
N PRO A 270 12.06 -1.89 -5.96
CA PRO A 270 12.04 -1.54 -4.56
C PRO A 270 11.58 -2.71 -3.69
N PHE A 271 12.12 -2.81 -2.47
CA PHE A 271 11.53 -3.62 -1.43
C PHE A 271 10.26 -2.91 -0.93
N GLN A 272 9.12 -3.60 -0.95
CA GLN A 272 7.86 -3.09 -0.43
C GLN A 272 7.35 -4.03 0.65
N MET A 273 7.01 -3.46 1.81
CA MET A 273 6.49 -4.19 2.97
C MET A 273 5.41 -3.39 3.69
N THR A 274 4.62 -4.08 4.52
CA THR A 274 3.66 -3.48 5.45
C THR A 274 4.04 -3.92 6.85
N LEU A 275 4.20 -2.97 7.76
CA LEU A 275 4.68 -3.18 9.12
C LEU A 275 3.66 -2.64 10.12
N SER A 276 3.63 -3.23 11.31
CA SER A 276 2.89 -2.69 12.46
C SER A 276 3.66 -1.54 13.12
N SER A 277 2.96 -0.68 13.86
CA SER A 277 3.54 0.42 14.65
C SER A 277 4.21 0.00 15.97
N ASN A 278 4.44 -1.31 16.17
CA ASN A 278 5.07 -1.82 17.38
C ASN A 278 6.61 -1.82 17.31
N SER A 279 7.25 -1.87 18.48
CA SER A 279 8.71 -1.77 18.62
C SER A 279 9.48 -2.93 17.99
N ILE A 280 8.87 -4.11 17.86
CA ILE A 280 9.51 -5.27 17.22
C ILE A 280 9.66 -5.00 15.71
N ALA A 281 8.61 -4.47 15.08
CA ALA A 281 8.63 -4.13 13.66
C ALA A 281 9.61 -2.97 13.35
N SER A 282 9.70 -1.95 14.21
CA SER A 282 10.67 -0.86 14.02
C SER A 282 12.13 -1.32 14.18
N GLU A 283 12.43 -2.19 15.15
CA GLU A 283 13.78 -2.77 15.30
C GLU A 283 14.16 -3.69 14.13
N ALA A 284 13.21 -4.49 13.62
CA ALA A 284 13.42 -5.30 12.42
C ALA A 284 13.70 -4.42 11.19
N LEU A 285 12.97 -3.31 11.02
CA LEU A 285 13.17 -2.36 9.92
C LEU A 285 14.53 -1.67 9.98
N LYS A 286 14.98 -1.25 11.17
CA LYS A 286 16.33 -0.70 11.40
C LYS A 286 17.42 -1.67 10.91
N GLY A 287 17.33 -2.94 11.33
CA GLY A 287 18.27 -3.98 10.90
C GLY A 287 18.26 -4.20 9.39
N PHE A 288 17.07 -4.27 8.77
CA PHE A 288 16.94 -4.44 7.33
C PHE A 288 17.54 -3.27 6.53
N VAL A 289 17.21 -2.03 6.87
CA VAL A 289 17.73 -0.85 6.15
C VAL A 289 19.24 -0.69 6.36
N GLY A 290 19.76 -0.97 7.55
CA GLY A 290 21.20 -0.97 7.81
C GLY A 290 21.96 -1.92 6.90
N VAL A 291 21.51 -3.18 6.79
CA VAL A 291 22.09 -4.18 5.87
C VAL A 291 21.99 -3.73 4.41
N VAL A 292 20.87 -3.12 3.99
CA VAL A 292 20.73 -2.58 2.62
C VAL A 292 21.74 -1.45 2.37
N ALA A 293 21.92 -0.51 3.30
CA ALA A 293 22.87 0.60 3.17
C ALA A 293 24.34 0.09 3.10
N GLU A 294 24.72 -0.85 3.95
CA GLU A 294 26.04 -1.49 3.91
C GLU A 294 26.28 -2.22 2.58
N ARG A 295 25.28 -2.97 2.08
CA ARG A 295 25.38 -3.70 0.80
C ARG A 295 25.40 -2.80 -0.42
N LEU A 296 24.84 -1.60 -0.33
CA LEU A 296 25.02 -0.55 -1.32
C LEU A 296 26.40 0.12 -1.22
N GLY A 297 27.12 -0.02 -0.11
CA GLY A 297 28.43 0.60 0.11
C GLY A 297 28.36 2.03 0.63
N PHE A 298 27.34 2.36 1.44
CA PHE A 298 27.37 3.58 2.27
C PHE A 298 28.42 3.44 3.39
N GLY A 299 29.05 4.56 3.76
CA GLY A 299 30.01 4.58 4.87
C GLY A 299 29.33 4.35 6.22
N ALA A 300 30.08 3.86 7.21
CA ALA A 300 29.52 3.54 8.54
C ALA A 300 28.80 4.72 9.22
N SER A 301 29.26 5.96 8.96
CA SER A 301 28.60 7.19 9.42
C SER A 301 27.21 7.36 8.80
N ASP A 302 27.11 7.22 7.47
CA ASP A 302 25.84 7.36 6.76
C ASP A 302 24.90 6.20 7.05
N THR A 303 25.38 4.96 7.13
CA THR A 303 24.58 3.80 7.56
C THR A 303 23.98 4.04 8.95
N SER A 304 24.77 4.53 9.91
CA SER A 304 24.29 4.86 11.25
C SER A 304 23.22 5.96 11.21
N ALA A 305 23.46 7.02 10.45
CA ALA A 305 22.52 8.12 10.27
C ALA A 305 21.21 7.67 9.59
N ILE A 306 21.29 6.76 8.61
CA ILE A 306 20.13 6.16 7.95
C ILE A 306 19.29 5.36 8.95
N VAL A 307 19.94 4.49 9.73
CA VAL A 307 19.26 3.66 10.74
C VAL A 307 18.62 4.53 11.85
N ALA A 308 19.30 5.61 12.27
CA ALA A 308 18.76 6.55 13.26
C ALA A 308 17.50 7.27 12.76
N ALA A 309 17.48 7.74 11.51
CA ALA A 309 16.32 8.40 10.92
C ALA A 309 15.15 7.43 10.67
N VAL A 310 15.42 6.20 10.23
CA VAL A 310 14.40 5.14 10.13
C VAL A 310 13.74 4.89 11.49
N ALA A 311 14.53 4.88 12.58
CA ALA A 311 14.03 4.74 13.93
C ALA A 311 13.20 5.95 14.40
N GLU A 312 13.69 7.17 14.16
CA GLU A 312 13.00 8.43 14.47
C GLU A 312 11.65 8.50 13.75
N VAL A 313 11.61 8.22 12.45
CA VAL A 313 10.38 8.24 11.64
C VAL A 313 9.38 7.19 12.12
N ALA A 314 9.82 5.97 12.43
CA ALA A 314 8.95 4.93 12.95
C ALA A 314 8.35 5.28 14.34
N SER A 315 9.16 5.84 15.25
CA SER A 315 8.71 6.30 16.58
C SER A 315 7.72 7.46 16.47
N VAL A 316 8.02 8.49 15.66
CA VAL A 316 7.11 9.61 15.43
C VAL A 316 5.78 9.16 14.84
N ILE A 317 5.78 8.23 13.89
CA ILE A 317 4.54 7.67 13.33
C ILE A 317 3.73 6.97 14.44
N ALA A 318 4.35 6.11 15.24
CA ALA A 318 3.68 5.40 16.33
C ALA A 318 3.09 6.36 17.39
N GLU A 319 3.85 7.39 17.80
CA GLU A 319 3.47 8.31 18.87
C GLU A 319 2.51 9.42 18.42
N ARG A 320 2.75 10.03 17.25
CA ARG A 320 2.02 11.23 16.79
C ARG A 320 0.97 10.97 15.73
N VAL A 321 1.16 9.97 14.87
CA VAL A 321 0.18 9.65 13.80
C VAL A 321 -0.83 8.60 14.27
N TYR A 322 -0.40 7.69 15.14
CA TYR A 322 -1.24 6.64 15.72
C TYR A 322 -1.56 6.81 17.21
N GLN A 323 -1.04 7.86 17.88
CA GLN A 323 -1.34 8.17 19.28
C GLN A 323 -1.07 7.01 20.26
N GLY A 324 -0.14 6.11 19.91
CA GLY A 324 0.19 4.89 20.66
C GLY A 324 -0.70 3.67 20.36
N GLU A 325 -1.69 3.77 19.47
CA GLU A 325 -2.49 2.62 19.03
C GLU A 325 -1.74 1.74 18.01
N GLU A 326 -1.93 0.42 18.09
CA GLU A 326 -1.32 -0.51 17.14
C GLU A 326 -2.03 -0.46 15.78
N ASN A 327 -1.31 0.07 14.79
CA ASN A 327 -1.77 0.31 13.42
C ASN A 327 -0.73 -0.20 12.42
N THR A 328 -0.99 -0.07 11.12
CA THR A 328 -0.04 -0.48 10.07
C THR A 328 0.29 0.63 9.08
N TYR A 329 1.54 0.66 8.66
CA TYR A 329 2.06 1.54 7.61
C TYR A 329 2.83 0.71 6.56
N SER A 330 2.88 1.19 5.33
CA SER A 330 3.71 0.61 4.28
C SER A 330 5.07 1.31 4.22
N VAL A 331 6.13 0.53 4.01
CA VAL A 331 7.47 1.04 3.75
C VAL A 331 7.92 0.58 2.36
N VAL A 332 8.46 1.51 1.58
CA VAL A 332 9.06 1.26 0.27
C VAL A 332 10.52 1.70 0.32
N ILE A 333 11.45 0.77 0.13
CA ILE A 333 12.90 1.01 0.13
C ILE A 333 13.40 0.77 -1.29
N THR A 334 13.95 1.80 -1.92
CA THR A 334 14.44 1.78 -3.30
C THR A 334 15.97 1.88 -3.31
N PRO A 335 16.69 0.77 -3.53
CA PRO A 335 18.15 0.75 -3.51
C PRO A 335 18.73 1.04 -4.91
N ASP A 336 19.21 2.26 -5.15
CA ASP A 336 19.90 2.63 -6.39
C ASP A 336 21.44 2.56 -6.22
N ALA A 337 22.18 2.61 -7.33
CA ALA A 337 23.64 2.50 -7.33
C ALA A 337 24.32 3.61 -6.51
N ASN A 338 23.75 4.82 -6.49
CA ASN A 338 24.30 6.00 -5.83
C ASN A 338 23.35 6.65 -4.79
N GLU A 339 22.11 6.17 -4.67
CA GLU A 339 21.14 6.70 -3.70
C GLU A 339 20.26 5.62 -3.06
N LEU A 340 19.86 5.86 -1.82
CA LEU A 340 18.88 5.05 -1.10
C LEU A 340 17.67 5.93 -0.80
N THR A 341 16.53 5.63 -1.43
CA THR A 341 15.25 6.27 -1.10
C THR A 341 14.45 5.37 -0.17
N VAL A 342 13.92 5.91 0.92
CA VAL A 342 12.96 5.24 1.80
C VAL A 342 11.69 6.09 1.86
N VAL A 343 10.53 5.43 1.74
CA VAL A 343 9.21 6.06 1.83
C VAL A 343 8.36 5.31 2.83
N PHE A 344 7.86 6.02 3.84
CA PHE A 344 6.82 5.56 4.74
C PHE A 344 5.48 6.13 4.26
N SER A 345 4.46 5.29 4.18
CA SER A 345 3.10 5.68 3.80
C SER A 345 2.10 5.03 4.73
N GLY A 346 1.39 5.82 5.53
CA GLY A 346 0.41 5.36 6.49
C GLY A 346 -0.84 6.24 6.51
N HIS A 347 -1.98 5.65 6.86
CA HIS A 347 -3.17 6.41 7.26
C HIS A 347 -2.99 6.98 8.67
N GLY A 348 -3.81 7.97 9.07
CA GLY A 348 -3.76 8.59 10.40
C GLY A 348 -3.89 10.11 10.35
N GLU A 349 -3.53 10.80 11.44
CA GLU A 349 -3.50 12.26 11.48
C GLU A 349 -2.40 12.83 10.58
N THR A 350 -2.73 13.86 9.79
CA THR A 350 -1.76 14.55 8.92
C THR A 350 -0.82 15.41 9.76
N LEU A 351 0.50 15.16 9.64
CA LEU A 351 1.53 15.99 10.23
C LEU A 351 1.60 17.34 9.48
N PRO A 352 1.45 18.49 10.17
CA PRO A 352 1.55 19.80 9.53
C PRO A 352 2.97 20.09 9.04
N ALA A 353 3.08 20.69 7.84
CA ALA A 353 4.35 20.92 7.16
C ALA A 353 5.32 21.86 7.92
N ASP A 354 4.76 22.76 8.74
CA ASP A 354 5.48 23.69 9.61
C ASP A 354 6.16 23.02 10.81
N VAL A 355 5.71 21.82 11.20
CA VAL A 355 6.19 21.12 12.41
C VAL A 355 7.29 20.09 12.06
N VAL A 356 7.48 19.77 10.77
CA VAL A 356 8.38 18.73 10.25
C VAL A 356 9.80 18.82 10.83
N SER A 357 10.47 19.97 10.72
CA SER A 357 11.85 20.16 11.19
C SER A 357 11.99 20.05 12.72
N SER A 358 10.90 20.27 13.48
CA SER A 358 10.89 20.14 14.94
C SER A 358 10.60 18.70 15.41
N VAL A 359 9.99 17.89 14.55
CA VAL A 359 9.57 16.52 14.84
C VAL A 359 10.59 15.50 14.32
N PHE A 360 11.34 15.84 13.26
CA PHE A 360 12.38 14.98 12.68
C PHE A 360 13.77 15.66 12.72
N PRO A 361 14.29 16.04 13.91
CA PRO A 361 15.56 16.77 13.99
C PRO A 361 16.75 16.00 13.42
N HIS A 362 16.77 14.66 13.50
CA HIS A 362 17.85 13.86 12.94
C HIS A 362 17.62 13.57 11.45
N ALA A 363 16.42 13.14 11.06
CA ALA A 363 16.14 12.78 9.67
C ALA A 363 16.14 13.98 8.71
N SER A 364 15.74 15.17 9.17
CA SER A 364 15.79 16.40 8.36
C SER A 364 17.20 16.99 8.17
N THR A 365 18.19 16.54 8.97
CA THR A 365 19.58 17.04 8.91
C THR A 365 20.58 16.02 8.35
N ALA A 366 20.27 14.72 8.44
CA ALA A 366 21.14 13.64 7.97
C ALA A 366 21.02 13.29 6.46
N PHE A 367 19.97 13.78 5.79
CA PHE A 367 19.55 13.37 4.44
C PHE A 367 19.59 14.53 3.43
N ASP A 368 19.84 14.19 2.16
CA ASP A 368 19.92 15.15 1.06
C ASP A 368 18.54 15.66 0.62
N GLU A 369 17.53 14.80 0.72
CA GLU A 369 16.12 15.17 0.56
C GLU A 369 15.31 14.56 1.71
N PHE A 370 14.50 15.38 2.39
CA PHE A 370 13.51 14.94 3.37
C PHE A 370 12.19 15.68 3.10
N GLU A 371 11.13 14.95 2.78
CA GLU A 371 9.82 15.49 2.39
C GLU A 371 8.69 14.79 3.14
N VAL A 372 7.77 15.58 3.69
CA VAL A 372 6.52 15.09 4.29
C VAL A 372 5.36 15.67 3.50
N SER A 373 4.54 14.80 2.93
CA SER A 373 3.37 15.17 2.13
C SER A 373 2.10 14.46 2.64
N PRO A 374 0.92 15.10 2.53
CA PRO A 374 -0.33 14.49 2.96
C PRO A 374 -0.73 13.34 2.03
N HIS A 375 -1.10 12.20 2.59
CA HIS A 375 -1.54 11.05 1.82
C HIS A 375 -2.94 11.30 1.20
N PRO A 376 -3.21 10.98 -0.09
CA PRO A 376 -4.47 11.32 -0.78
C PRO A 376 -5.77 10.75 -0.17
N ARG A 377 -5.67 9.83 0.78
CA ARG A 377 -6.81 9.21 1.48
C ARG A 377 -6.79 9.50 3.00
N GLY A 378 -6.10 10.56 3.42
CA GLY A 378 -5.75 10.84 4.81
C GLY A 378 -4.51 10.05 5.26
N GLY A 379 -3.74 10.65 6.18
CA GLY A 379 -2.43 10.17 6.65
C GLY A 379 -1.24 10.87 6.02
N ASN A 380 -0.05 10.26 6.11
CA ASN A 380 1.22 10.88 5.75
C ASN A 380 2.01 10.00 4.77
N ILE A 381 2.73 10.67 3.86
CA ILE A 381 3.82 10.11 3.06
C ILE A 381 5.10 10.83 3.48
N ILE A 382 6.01 10.10 4.14
CA ILE A 382 7.31 10.62 4.56
C ILE A 382 8.36 9.97 3.66
N ARG A 383 8.98 10.76 2.78
CA ARG A 383 10.02 10.33 1.85
C ARG A 383 11.35 10.94 2.26
N PHE A 384 12.40 10.13 2.28
CA PHE A 384 13.76 10.62 2.45
C PHE A 384 14.75 9.91 1.53
N VAL A 385 15.77 10.64 1.09
CA VAL A 385 16.80 10.17 0.15
C VAL A 385 18.17 10.47 0.71
N LYS A 386 19.02 9.45 0.74
CA LYS A 386 20.44 9.57 1.05
C LYS A 386 21.25 9.26 -0.20
N ARG A 387 22.12 10.18 -0.61
CA ARG A 387 23.10 9.99 -1.67
C ARG A 387 24.48 9.68 -1.07
N LYS A 388 25.34 9.07 -1.88
CA LYS A 388 26.75 8.79 -1.54
C LYS A 388 27.67 9.97 -1.83
#